data_AF-A0A821HPM0-F1
#
_entry.id   AF-A0A821HPM0-F1
#
_cell.length_a   1.000
_cell.length_b   1.000
_cell.length_c   1.000
_cell.angle_alpha   90.00
_cell.angle_beta   90.00
_cell.angle_gamma   90.00
#
_symmetry.space_group_name_H-M   'P 1'
#
loop_
_entity.id
_entity.type
_entity.pdbx_description
1 polymer ?
#
loop_
_entity_poly.entity_id
_entity_poly.type
_entity_poly.pdbx_seq_one_letter_code
_entity_poly.pdbx_strand_id
1 'polypeptide(L)'
;DTSNSEHVSEESDLSNSDFEHGDVVTTILDAFKIFFTNEMLELIVFHTNLYAKRYYDKKITPRQDSNNIRSDSHFWKSVDRIELESFIGLLIQSGVHRSNYE
;
A
#
# COMPACT_ATOMS: atom_id res chain seq x y z
N ASP A 1 -71.74 -9.11 4.59
CA ASP A 1 -71.17 -10.28 5.30
C ASP A 1 -70.24 -10.99 4.35
N THR A 2 -68.92 -11.03 4.50
CA THR A 2 -68.03 -10.71 5.62
C THR A 2 -66.60 -10.54 5.08
N SER A 3 -65.85 -9.61 5.67
CA SER A 3 -64.43 -9.30 5.42
C SER A 3 -63.43 -10.41 5.78
N ASN A 4 -62.17 -10.16 5.38
CA ASN A 4 -60.87 -10.75 5.79
C ASN A 4 -60.49 -12.04 5.05
N SER A 5 -59.24 -12.27 4.64
CA SER A 5 -57.97 -11.86 5.24
C SER A 5 -56.87 -11.75 4.17
N GLU A 6 -56.00 -10.76 4.32
CA GLU A 6 -54.68 -10.72 3.71
C GLU A 6 -53.91 -12.01 4.04
N HIS A 7 -53.25 -12.61 3.05
CA HIS A 7 -52.09 -13.45 3.29
C HIS A 7 -51.02 -13.06 2.28
N VAL A 8 -50.15 -12.16 2.74
CA VAL A 8 -48.81 -11.97 2.22
C VAL A 8 -48.10 -13.31 2.36
N SER A 9 -47.67 -13.90 1.25
CA SER A 9 -46.69 -14.99 1.28
C SER A 9 -45.39 -14.37 0.79
N GLU A 10 -44.52 -14.12 1.76
CA GLU A 10 -43.13 -13.72 1.60
C GLU A 10 -42.43 -14.70 0.64
N GLU A 11 -42.11 -14.22 -0.57
CA GLU A 11 -41.04 -14.84 -1.35
C GLU A 11 -39.74 -14.54 -0.62
N SER A 12 -39.26 -15.58 0.07
CA SER A 12 -38.04 -15.58 0.85
C SER A 12 -36.83 -15.61 -0.09
N ASP A 13 -35.86 -14.80 0.30
CA ASP A 13 -34.51 -14.71 -0.22
C ASP A 13 -33.92 -16.08 -0.59
N LEU A 14 -33.55 -16.23 -1.87
CA LEU A 14 -32.38 -17.02 -2.22
C LEU A 14 -31.38 -16.10 -2.89
N SER A 15 -30.52 -15.57 -2.03
CA SER A 15 -29.24 -14.98 -2.35
C SER A 15 -28.45 -15.91 -3.29
N ASN A 16 -28.49 -15.62 -4.58
CA ASN A 16 -27.28 -15.76 -5.37
C ASN A 16 -26.69 -14.37 -5.40
N SER A 17 -25.84 -14.09 -4.42
CA SER A 17 -24.80 -13.08 -4.55
C SER A 17 -23.93 -13.52 -5.71
N ASP A 18 -24.39 -13.18 -6.91
CA ASP A 18 -23.66 -13.34 -8.15
C ASP A 18 -22.32 -12.66 -7.92
N PHE A 19 -21.30 -13.51 -7.83
CA PHE A 19 -19.93 -13.28 -8.25
C PHE A 19 -19.44 -11.85 -8.02
N GLU A 20 -18.65 -11.67 -6.95
CA GLU A 20 -17.84 -10.47 -6.74
C GLU A 20 -17.37 -9.94 -8.09
N HIS A 21 -17.75 -8.70 -8.39
CA HIS A 21 -17.28 -7.97 -9.56
C HIS A 21 -15.76 -8.11 -9.57
N GLY A 22 -15.24 -8.98 -10.43
CA GLY A 22 -13.82 -9.00 -10.73
C GLY A 22 -13.48 -7.58 -11.11
N ASP A 23 -12.62 -6.94 -10.32
CA ASP A 23 -12.28 -5.53 -10.46
C ASP A 23 -12.10 -5.21 -11.93
N VAL A 24 -13.06 -4.47 -12.50
CA VAL A 24 -13.02 -4.15 -13.92
C VAL A 24 -11.81 -3.26 -14.10
N VAL A 25 -10.77 -3.79 -14.72
CA VAL A 25 -9.54 -3.07 -15.01
C VAL A 25 -9.84 -2.00 -16.04
N THR A 26 -9.96 -0.75 -15.59
CA THR A 26 -10.28 0.39 -16.47
C THR A 26 -9.06 1.24 -16.80
N THR A 27 -8.03 1.19 -15.96
CA THR A 27 -6.81 1.97 -16.12
C THR A 27 -5.54 1.10 -16.06
N ILE A 28 -4.43 1.65 -16.57
CA ILE A 28 -3.10 1.03 -16.44
C ILE A 28 -2.72 0.89 -14.96
N LEU A 29 -3.13 1.84 -14.13
CA LEU A 29 -2.89 1.79 -12.69
C LEU A 29 -3.65 0.63 -12.04
N ASP A 30 -4.88 0.35 -12.46
CA ASP A 30 -5.66 -0.79 -11.96
C ASP A 30 -4.98 -2.10 -12.34
N ALA A 31 -4.52 -2.22 -13.59
CA ALA A 31 -3.76 -3.38 -14.05
C ALA A 31 -2.47 -3.58 -13.23
N PHE A 32 -1.79 -2.49 -12.87
CA PHE A 32 -0.58 -2.53 -12.07
C PHE A 32 -0.85 -3.01 -10.64
N LYS A 33 -1.94 -2.55 -10.02
CA LYS A 33 -2.35 -2.90 -8.65
C LYS A 33 -2.74 -4.36 -8.47
N ILE A 34 -3.03 -5.09 -9.54
CA ILE A 34 -3.20 -6.55 -9.51
C ILE A 34 -1.89 -7.24 -9.11
N PHE A 35 -0.74 -6.74 -9.56
CA PHE A 35 0.57 -7.32 -9.25
C PHE A 35 1.17 -6.74 -7.97
N PHE A 36 0.94 -5.45 -7.72
CA PHE A 36 1.37 -4.75 -6.53
C PHE A 36 0.15 -4.42 -5.67
N THR A 37 -0.33 -5.43 -4.94
CA THR A 37 -1.49 -5.27 -4.08
C THR A 37 -1.20 -4.31 -2.93
N ASN A 38 -2.26 -3.78 -2.31
CA ASN A 38 -2.13 -2.87 -1.17
C ASN A 38 -1.34 -3.51 -0.02
N GLU A 39 -1.62 -4.77 0.28
CA GLU A 39 -1.00 -5.53 1.36
C GLU A 39 0.49 -5.73 1.09
N MET A 40 0.86 -6.00 -0.17
CA MET A 40 2.26 -6.13 -0.57
C MET A 40 3.01 -4.80 -0.40
N LEU A 41 2.41 -3.68 -0.86
CA LEU A 41 3.01 -2.35 -0.71
C LEU A 41 3.19 -1.98 0.76
N GLU A 42 2.18 -2.22 1.59
CA GLU A 42 2.25 -1.99 3.04
C GLU A 42 3.34 -2.83 3.70
N LEU A 43 3.48 -4.10 3.30
CA LEU A 43 4.53 -4.99 3.82
C LEU A 43 5.93 -4.50 3.44
N ILE A 44 6.12 -4.02 2.20
CA ILE A 44 7.39 -3.44 1.75
C ILE A 44 7.71 -2.18 2.56
N VAL A 45 6.75 -1.27 2.75
CA VAL A 45 6.92 -0.06 3.57
C VAL A 45 7.33 -0.43 4.99
N PHE A 46 6.61 -1.37 5.61
CA PHE A 46 6.90 -1.85 6.96
C PHE A 46 8.34 -2.36 7.10
N HIS A 47 8.74 -3.28 6.22
CA HIS A 47 10.09 -3.86 6.28
C HIS A 47 11.19 -2.86 5.94
N THR A 48 10.94 -1.93 5.01
CA THR A 48 11.88 -0.85 4.67
C THR A 48 12.17 0.02 5.88
N ASN A 49 11.11 0.48 6.56
CA ASN A 49 11.23 1.30 7.76
C ASN A 49 11.86 0.55 8.93
N LEU A 50 11.48 -0.71 9.14
CA LEU A 50 12.07 -1.56 10.16
C LEU A 50 13.56 -1.77 9.95
N TYR A 51 13.97 -2.05 8.70
CA TYR A 51 15.38 -2.22 8.35
C TYR A 51 16.16 -0.93 8.55
N ALA A 52 15.65 0.20 8.04
CA ALA A 52 16.30 1.49 8.16
C ALA A 52 16.50 1.88 9.63
N LYS A 53 15.47 1.73 10.46
CA LYS A 53 15.59 1.96 11.91
C LYS A 53 16.70 1.11 12.53
N ARG A 54 16.72 -0.21 12.27
CA ARG A 54 17.76 -1.12 12.78
C ARG A 54 19.16 -0.74 12.29
N TYR A 55 19.30 -0.27 11.07
CA TYR A 55 20.57 0.14 10.49
C TYR A 55 21.10 1.43 11.15
N TYR A 56 20.24 2.43 11.30
CA TYR A 56 20.59 3.70 11.94
C TYR A 56 20.86 3.51 13.44
N ASP A 57 20.05 2.74 14.16
CA ASP A 57 20.28 2.41 15.57
C ASP A 57 21.64 1.71 15.79
N LYS A 58 22.08 0.87 14.84
CA LYS A 58 23.37 0.14 14.92
C LYS A 58 24.57 0.99 14.50
N LYS A 59 24.45 1.77 13.42
CA LYS A 59 25.57 2.57 12.89
C LYS A 59 25.75 3.89 13.62
N ILE A 60 24.68 4.42 14.21
CA ILE A 60 24.73 5.58 15.08
C ILE A 60 24.95 5.09 16.52
N THR A 61 26.11 4.47 16.76
CA THR A 61 26.61 4.38 18.13
C THR A 61 26.93 5.82 18.56
N PRO A 62 26.42 6.31 19.71
CA PRO A 62 26.81 7.61 20.20
C PRO A 62 28.28 7.52 20.64
N ARG A 63 29.21 7.98 19.80
CA ARG A 63 30.40 8.63 20.37
C ARG A 63 29.86 9.85 21.10
N GLN A 64 29.76 9.74 22.42
CA GLN A 64 29.50 10.84 23.34
C GLN A 64 30.64 11.86 23.25
N ASP A 65 30.69 12.63 22.16
CA ASP A 65 31.41 13.90 22.17
C ASP A 65 30.34 14.97 22.36
N SER A 66 30.21 15.45 23.60
CA SER A 66 29.06 16.18 24.14
C SER A 66 28.75 17.55 23.50
N ASN A 67 29.41 17.91 22.40
CA ASN A 67 29.40 19.28 21.86
C ASN A 67 28.97 19.39 20.39
N ASN A 68 28.63 18.29 19.72
CA ASN A 68 28.09 18.37 18.36
C ASN A 68 26.56 18.26 18.39
N ILE A 69 25.89 19.41 18.33
CA ILE A 69 24.49 19.50 17.96
C ILE A 69 24.37 18.86 16.58
N ARG A 70 23.90 17.62 16.53
CA ARG A 70 23.65 16.93 15.27
C ARG A 70 22.54 17.67 14.55
N SER A 71 22.86 18.17 13.36
CA SER A 71 21.86 18.64 12.41
C SER A 71 20.80 17.55 12.22
N ASP A 72 19.51 17.92 12.30
CA ASP A 72 18.36 17.03 12.09
C ASP A 72 18.40 16.29 10.73
N SER A 73 19.29 16.69 9.82
CA SER A 73 19.54 16.05 8.52
C SER A 73 20.12 14.62 8.57
N HIS A 74 20.58 14.13 9.73
CA HIS A 74 21.22 12.81 9.84
C HIS A 74 20.29 11.66 10.26
N PHE A 75 18.99 11.88 10.41
CA PHE A 75 18.04 10.84 10.79
C PHE A 75 17.29 10.29 9.57
N TRP A 76 17.09 8.96 9.55
CA TRP A 76 16.21 8.34 8.56
C TRP A 76 14.77 8.76 8.80
N LYS A 77 14.13 9.33 7.79
CA LYS A 77 12.70 9.58 7.79
C LYS A 77 11.98 8.31 7.33
N SER A 78 10.92 7.93 8.04
CA SER A 78 10.10 6.79 7.63
C SER A 78 9.49 7.03 6.26
N VAL A 79 9.57 6.02 5.41
CA VAL A 79 8.95 5.97 4.09
C VAL A 79 7.46 5.69 4.24
N ASP A 80 6.62 6.37 3.47
CA ASP A 80 5.20 6.04 3.36
C ASP A 80 4.85 5.34 2.05
N ARG A 81 3.57 4.97 1.90
CA ARG A 81 3.09 4.27 0.72
C ARG A 81 3.20 5.12 -0.55
N ILE A 82 2.96 6.42 -0.46
CA ILE A 82 3.00 7.33 -1.62
C ILE A 82 4.43 7.45 -2.11
N GLU A 83 5.40 7.56 -1.20
CA GLU A 83 6.83 7.57 -1.51
C GLU A 83 7.27 6.26 -2.17
N LEU A 84 6.79 5.10 -1.70
CA LEU A 84 7.07 3.81 -2.34
C LEU A 84 6.47 3.71 -3.75
N GLU A 85 5.20 4.08 -3.93
CA GLU A 85 4.54 4.08 -5.25
C GLU A 85 5.25 5.04 -6.23
N SER A 86 5.69 6.20 -5.74
CA SER A 86 6.47 7.17 -6.53
C SER A 86 7.82 6.60 -6.93
N PHE A 87 8.53 5.93 -6.02
CA PHE A 87 9.79 5.26 -6.30
C PHE A 87 9.63 4.18 -7.38
N ILE A 88 8.58 3.35 -7.28
CA ILE A 88 8.25 2.35 -8.30
C ILE A 88 7.97 3.01 -9.65
N GLY A 89 7.23 4.13 -9.67
CA GLY A 89 7.01 4.92 -10.88
C GLY A 89 8.31 5.39 -11.54
N LEU A 90 9.28 5.85 -10.74
CA LEU A 90 10.62 6.21 -11.24
C LEU A 90 11.36 5.01 -11.82
N LEU A 91 11.26 3.83 -11.22
CA LEU A 91 11.87 2.60 -11.75
C LEU A 91 11.28 2.23 -13.11
N ILE A 92 9.95 2.27 -13.25
CA ILE A 92 9.27 2.00 -14.52
C ILE A 92 9.73 3.02 -15.58
N GLN A 93 9.74 4.31 -15.22
CA GLN A 93 10.20 5.38 -16.11
C GLN A 93 11.65 5.16 -16.57
N SER A 94 12.54 4.76 -15.65
CA SER A 94 13.93 4.50 -15.96
C SER A 94 14.10 3.33 -16.94
N GLY A 95 13.29 2.28 -16.79
CA GLY A 95 13.27 1.14 -17.70
C GLY A 95 12.75 1.50 -19.09
N VAL A 96 11.72 2.35 -19.17
CA VAL A 96 11.18 2.86 -20.44
C VAL A 96 12.21 3.71 -21.18
N HIS A 97 12.88 4.62 -20.48
CA HIS A 97 13.90 5.48 -21.07
C HIS A 97 15.26 4.80 -21.27
N ARG A 98 15.42 3.55 -20.81
CA ARG A 98 16.71 2.85 -20.73
C ARG A 98 17.77 3.74 -20.06
N SER A 99 17.39 4.54 -19.09
CA SER A 99 18.32 5.46 -18.41
C SER A 99 19.08 4.77 -17.27
N ASN A 100 19.03 3.43 -17.24
CA ASN A 100 19.55 2.56 -16.19
C ASN A 100 20.82 1.81 -16.63
N TYR A 101 21.62 2.38 -17.55
CA TYR A 101 22.91 1.81 -17.90
C TYR A 101 23.93 2.07 -16.78
N GLU A 102 24.59 0.99 -16.33
CA GLU A 102 25.79 1.03 -15.46
C GLU A 102 27.04 1.40 -16.25
#